data_AF-A0A953YC47-F1
#
_entry.id   AF-A0A953YC47-F1
#
_cell.length_a   1.000
_cell.length_b   1.000
_cell.length_c   1.000
_cell.angle_alpha   90.00
_cell.angle_beta   90.00
_cell.angle_gamma   90.00
#
_symmetry.space_group_name_H-M   'P 1'
#
loop_
_entity.id
_entity.type
_entity.pdbx_description
1 polymer ?
#
loop_
_entity_poly.entity_id
_entity_poly.type
_entity_poly.pdbx_seq_one_letter_code
_entity_poly.pdbx_strand_id
1 'polypeptide(L)'
;MTAPVEPSPPTDPTPPASPLPRRDEGSTRKRLLGVALILALLAALLTCLWPVSGQPFDYLRVKAAELGHDRARVLAFVRDEVADLPYRGDVKGALGTLWEGAGSPEERLALANGLLAHCPGAAPAALADLGAAAAGEAPACSVSVVHRALLAAGDPRETEVYAGAIGALVGGIHSVRVLEAGTSVVEVGGEAPRQVKVQVQDAVGEELVFRLALPGRAAPLEVVRELWRAGNRVGLDAQAAGDLHVFTVWPCRVGDYVREKEDLRLTESGRFETPLGELYRRLLDFAHTSDEGLAKVEAAYATRARFDQPRILWLSRIEHDGQVGQALDLRHDDVTFTGATEVAWQAANARGWLEAELEGRFLREALKAPVTTAWTVFQRLQDTRPDAPGRRLRLAGAALGALARRDDWREVRFEAGGSAEGEPPRVT
;
A
#
# COMPACT_ATOMS: atom_id res chain seq x y z
N MET A 1 -9.28 24.46 -103.91
CA MET A 1 -8.63 25.75 -103.58
C MET A 1 -7.67 25.48 -102.44
N THR A 2 -6.40 25.23 -102.78
CA THR A 2 -5.29 25.00 -101.85
C THR A 2 -4.43 26.26 -101.86
N ALA A 3 -4.33 26.94 -100.72
CA ALA A 3 -3.41 28.06 -100.54
C ALA A 3 -1.98 27.54 -100.31
N PRO A 4 -0.94 28.20 -100.83
CA PRO A 4 0.45 27.78 -100.67
C PRO A 4 0.96 28.15 -99.28
N VAL A 5 1.64 27.21 -98.63
CA VAL A 5 2.31 27.38 -97.33
C VAL A 5 3.66 28.05 -97.56
N GLU A 6 3.86 29.21 -96.94
CA GLU A 6 5.13 29.95 -96.93
C GLU A 6 6.20 29.20 -96.10
N PRO A 7 7.48 29.22 -96.53
CA PRO A 7 8.57 28.59 -95.81
C PRO A 7 8.95 29.40 -94.56
N SER A 8 9.03 28.70 -93.42
CA SER A 8 9.44 29.26 -92.14
C SER A 8 10.90 29.76 -92.17
N PRO A 9 11.20 30.89 -91.51
CA PRO A 9 12.53 31.46 -91.43
C PRO A 9 13.50 30.61 -90.58
N PRO A 10 14.81 30.73 -90.82
CA PRO A 10 15.83 29.95 -90.12
C PRO A 10 15.87 30.26 -88.63
N THR A 11 15.97 29.20 -87.83
CA THR A 11 16.00 29.22 -86.37
C THR A 11 17.31 29.81 -85.86
N ASP A 12 17.20 30.84 -85.02
CA ASP A 12 18.35 31.48 -84.37
C ASP A 12 19.17 30.49 -83.52
N PRO A 13 20.50 30.67 -83.46
CA PRO A 13 21.39 29.80 -82.69
C PRO A 13 21.05 29.85 -81.20
N THR A 14 20.89 28.67 -80.62
CA THR A 14 20.56 28.47 -79.21
C THR A 14 21.60 29.15 -78.31
N PRO A 15 21.18 30.01 -77.37
CA PRO A 15 22.10 30.65 -76.44
C PRO A 15 22.82 29.60 -75.57
N PRO A 16 24.10 29.83 -75.22
CA PRO A 16 24.87 28.90 -74.41
C PRO A 16 24.20 28.67 -73.05
N ALA A 17 24.10 27.40 -72.66
CA ALA A 17 23.47 26.97 -71.42
C ALA A 17 24.06 27.70 -70.21
N SER A 18 23.21 28.36 -69.43
CA SER A 18 23.58 29.03 -68.19
C SER A 18 24.29 28.05 -67.24
N PRO A 19 25.42 28.43 -66.63
CA PRO A 19 26.13 27.57 -65.70
C PRO A 19 25.23 27.21 -64.52
N LEU A 20 25.09 25.92 -64.25
CA LEU A 20 24.30 25.41 -63.13
C LEU A 20 24.78 26.07 -61.81
N PRO A 21 23.85 26.54 -60.96
CA PRO A 21 24.22 27.19 -59.71
C PRO A 21 25.08 26.25 -58.87
N ARG A 22 26.29 26.70 -58.52
CA ARG A 22 27.20 25.96 -57.63
C ARG A 22 26.46 25.67 -56.33
N ARG A 23 26.23 24.38 -56.07
CA ARG A 23 25.60 23.89 -54.85
C ARG A 23 26.48 24.30 -53.68
N ASP A 24 25.95 25.17 -52.82
CA ASP A 24 26.68 25.75 -51.70
C ASP A 24 26.91 24.68 -50.61
N GLU A 25 28.04 23.97 -50.69
CA GLU A 25 28.42 22.88 -49.79
C GLU A 25 28.45 23.32 -48.31
N GLY A 26 28.57 24.62 -48.04
CA GLY A 26 28.51 25.20 -46.70
C GLY A 26 27.14 25.09 -46.03
N SER A 27 26.05 25.09 -46.82
CA SER A 27 24.67 25.00 -46.31
C SER A 27 24.35 23.62 -45.74
N THR A 28 24.82 22.57 -46.42
CA THR A 28 24.55 21.18 -46.03
C THR A 28 25.23 20.81 -44.71
N ARG A 29 26.47 21.28 -44.48
CA ARG A 29 27.19 21.04 -43.22
C ARG A 29 26.49 21.69 -42.02
N LYS A 30 26.00 22.93 -42.18
CA LYS A 30 25.27 23.64 -41.10
C LYS A 30 23.97 22.92 -40.73
N ARG A 31 23.23 22.40 -41.72
CA ARG A 31 22.00 21.62 -41.48
C ARG A 31 22.29 20.30 -40.76
N LEU A 32 23.35 19.59 -41.15
CA LEU A 32 23.74 18.35 -40.48
C LEU A 32 24.15 18.59 -39.02
N LEU A 33 24.90 19.66 -38.74
CA LEU A 33 25.25 20.04 -37.37
C LEU A 33 24.01 20.41 -36.54
N GLY A 34 23.07 21.15 -37.12
CA GLY A 34 21.81 21.50 -36.45
C GLY A 34 20.97 20.27 -36.10
N VAL A 35 20.82 19.33 -37.04
CA VAL A 35 20.10 18.06 -36.80
C VAL A 35 20.81 17.21 -35.76
N ALA A 36 22.14 17.09 -35.81
CA ALA A 36 22.92 16.35 -34.81
C ALA A 36 22.76 16.94 -33.41
N LEU A 37 22.75 18.27 -33.27
CA LEU A 37 22.52 18.95 -32.00
C LEU A 37 21.10 18.69 -31.46
N ILE A 38 20.08 18.77 -32.32
CA ILE A 38 18.70 18.47 -31.95
C ILE A 38 18.56 17.01 -31.49
N LEU A 39 19.15 16.06 -32.21
CA LEU A 39 19.14 14.65 -31.83
C LEU A 39 19.89 14.39 -30.52
N ALA A 40 21.02 15.08 -30.28
CA ALA A 40 21.76 14.99 -29.02
C ALA A 40 20.95 15.56 -27.85
N LEU A 41 20.25 16.68 -28.05
CA LEU A 41 19.35 17.25 -27.04
C LEU A 41 18.13 16.36 -26.79
N LEU A 42 17.54 15.78 -27.83
CA LEU A 42 16.45 14.80 -27.70
C LEU A 42 16.92 13.54 -26.99
N ALA A 43 18.13 13.03 -27.29
CA ALA A 43 18.71 11.89 -26.60
C ALA A 43 18.98 12.22 -25.13
N ALA A 44 19.55 13.39 -24.83
CA ALA A 44 19.77 13.87 -23.46
C ALA A 44 18.45 14.01 -22.69
N LEU A 45 17.44 14.64 -23.31
CA LEU A 45 16.09 14.75 -22.77
C LEU A 45 15.48 13.36 -22.55
N LEU A 46 15.59 12.46 -23.53
CA LEU A 46 15.11 11.08 -23.43
C LEU A 46 15.87 10.30 -22.36
N THR A 47 17.15 10.53 -22.10
CA THR A 47 17.88 9.92 -20.98
C THR A 47 17.54 10.54 -19.62
N CYS A 48 17.12 11.80 -19.59
CA CYS A 48 16.57 12.43 -18.39
C CYS A 48 15.11 12.02 -18.13
N LEU A 49 14.38 11.65 -19.19
CA LEU A 49 12.99 11.18 -19.13
C LEU A 49 12.89 9.66 -19.03
N TRP A 50 13.93 8.92 -19.44
CA TRP A 50 14.01 7.50 -19.16
C TRP A 50 14.28 7.39 -17.67
N PRO A 51 13.36 6.79 -16.89
CA PRO A 51 13.69 6.47 -15.53
C PRO A 51 14.97 5.64 -15.60
N VAL A 52 16.06 6.15 -15.02
CA VAL A 52 17.25 5.35 -14.70
C VAL A 52 16.68 4.03 -14.21
N SER A 53 16.99 2.92 -14.89
CA SER A 53 16.42 1.61 -14.58
C SER A 53 16.67 1.34 -13.10
N GLY A 54 15.68 1.70 -12.30
CA GLY A 54 15.90 2.05 -10.92
C GLY A 54 16.03 0.74 -10.20
N GLN A 55 17.25 0.44 -9.77
CA GLN A 55 17.37 -0.63 -8.80
C GLN A 55 16.38 -0.33 -7.68
N PRO A 56 15.56 -1.30 -7.25
CA PRO A 56 14.60 -1.08 -6.19
C PRO A 56 15.32 -0.50 -4.97
N PHE A 57 14.66 0.43 -4.29
CA PHE A 57 15.23 1.04 -3.09
C PHE A 57 15.51 -0.04 -2.05
N ASP A 58 16.77 -0.14 -1.67
CA ASP A 58 17.27 -1.18 -0.77
C ASP A 58 17.57 -0.57 0.60
N TYR A 59 16.62 -0.74 1.52
CA TYR A 59 16.71 -0.25 2.90
C TYR A 59 17.88 -0.84 3.67
N LEU A 60 18.22 -2.10 3.41
CA LEU A 60 19.32 -2.78 4.10
C LEU A 60 20.65 -2.22 3.62
N ARG A 61 20.77 -1.96 2.31
CA ARG A 61 21.93 -1.25 1.75
C ARG A 61 22.07 0.17 2.31
N VAL A 62 20.98 0.92 2.38
CA VAL A 62 20.99 2.29 2.95
C VAL A 62 21.45 2.26 4.40
N LYS A 63 20.88 1.38 5.22
CA LYS A 63 21.28 1.25 6.62
C LYS A 63 22.73 0.78 6.78
N ALA A 64 23.18 -0.18 5.97
CA ALA A 64 24.57 -0.61 5.95
C ALA A 64 25.52 0.55 5.60
N ALA A 65 25.14 1.41 4.65
CA ALA A 65 25.91 2.60 4.29
C ALA A 65 25.97 3.64 5.43
N GLU A 66 24.86 3.87 6.15
CA GLU A 66 24.84 4.72 7.36
C GLU A 66 25.80 4.19 8.45
N LEU A 67 25.92 2.87 8.54
CA LEU A 67 26.86 2.18 9.43
C LEU A 67 28.30 2.11 8.85
N GLY A 68 28.55 2.74 7.70
CA GLY A 68 29.85 2.82 7.05
C GLY A 68 30.30 1.54 6.37
N HIS A 69 29.38 0.62 6.07
CA HIS A 69 29.66 -0.75 5.60
C HIS A 69 30.63 -1.51 6.52
N ASP A 70 30.67 -1.14 7.80
CA ASP A 70 31.55 -1.72 8.81
C ASP A 70 30.84 -2.88 9.53
N ARG A 71 31.42 -4.08 9.43
CA ARG A 71 30.88 -5.30 10.03
C ARG A 71 30.67 -5.17 11.54
N ALA A 72 31.63 -4.58 12.27
CA ALA A 72 31.56 -4.45 13.71
C ALA A 72 30.44 -3.49 14.11
N ARG A 73 30.27 -2.38 13.36
CA ARG A 73 29.17 -1.43 13.58
C ARG A 73 27.80 -2.04 13.29
N VAL A 74 27.68 -2.86 12.23
CA VAL A 74 26.45 -3.61 11.93
C VAL A 74 26.07 -4.56 13.06
N LEU A 75 27.02 -5.36 13.54
CA LEU A 75 26.76 -6.29 14.64
C LEU A 75 26.44 -5.57 15.95
N ALA A 76 27.13 -4.46 16.24
CA ALA A 76 26.84 -3.62 17.39
C ALA A 76 25.43 -3.02 17.31
N PHE A 77 25.04 -2.47 16.15
CA PHE A 77 23.68 -1.97 15.91
C PHE A 77 22.62 -3.03 16.21
N VAL A 78 22.75 -4.24 15.64
CA VAL A 78 21.77 -5.31 15.87
C VAL A 78 21.76 -5.79 17.32
N ARG A 79 22.91 -5.83 18.00
CA ARG A 79 23.01 -6.28 19.40
C ARG A 79 22.46 -5.24 20.38
N ASP A 80 22.83 -3.97 20.19
CA ASP A 80 22.68 -2.92 21.19
C ASP A 80 21.48 -2.01 20.93
N GLU A 81 21.08 -1.82 19.67
CA GLU A 81 20.01 -0.88 19.29
C GLU A 81 18.71 -1.59 18.88
N VAL A 82 18.76 -2.83 18.40
CA VAL A 82 17.55 -3.60 18.05
C VAL A 82 17.05 -4.36 19.28
N ALA A 83 15.88 -3.94 19.77
CA ALA A 83 15.28 -4.50 20.97
C ALA A 83 14.88 -5.97 20.78
N ASP A 84 15.00 -6.75 21.85
CA ASP A 84 14.61 -8.16 21.87
C ASP A 84 13.10 -8.32 22.05
N LEU A 85 12.49 -9.20 21.25
CA LEU A 85 11.09 -9.59 21.41
C LEU A 85 10.99 -11.04 21.91
N PRO A 86 10.15 -11.32 22.93
CA PRO A 86 10.14 -12.60 23.64
C PRO A 86 9.40 -13.72 22.88
N TYR A 87 9.36 -13.69 21.55
CA TYR A 87 8.77 -14.75 20.72
C TYR A 87 9.81 -15.41 19.82
N ARG A 88 9.40 -16.52 19.21
CA ARG A 88 10.21 -17.30 18.27
C ARG A 88 9.57 -17.27 16.89
N GLY A 89 10.40 -17.19 15.85
CA GLY A 89 9.96 -17.19 14.47
C GLY A 89 10.32 -15.93 13.71
N ASP A 90 10.25 -16.01 12.38
CA ASP A 90 10.45 -14.88 11.48
C ASP A 90 9.11 -14.43 10.91
N VAL A 91 8.50 -13.45 11.58
CA VAL A 91 7.20 -12.89 11.16
C VAL A 91 7.41 -11.69 10.23
N LYS A 92 8.51 -10.97 10.39
CA LYS A 92 8.74 -9.66 9.77
C LYS A 92 9.77 -9.67 8.65
N GLY A 93 10.70 -10.61 8.68
CA GLY A 93 11.92 -10.60 7.87
C GLY A 93 12.87 -9.47 8.28
N ALA A 94 14.06 -9.46 7.68
CA ALA A 94 15.09 -8.45 7.92
C ALA A 94 14.57 -7.01 7.82
N LEU A 95 13.78 -6.70 6.81
CA LEU A 95 13.27 -5.35 6.57
C LEU A 95 12.30 -4.90 7.66
N GLY A 96 11.32 -5.74 8.01
CA GLY A 96 10.37 -5.39 9.07
C GLY A 96 11.05 -5.26 10.44
N THR A 97 12.08 -6.06 10.72
CA THR A 97 12.90 -5.91 11.93
C THR A 97 13.67 -4.60 11.95
N LEU A 98 14.25 -4.18 10.82
CA LEU A 98 14.91 -2.88 10.70
C LEU A 98 13.93 -1.74 11.01
N TRP A 99 12.72 -1.83 10.46
CA TRP A 99 11.69 -0.81 10.57
C TRP A 99 11.11 -0.69 11.98
N GLU A 100 10.90 -1.83 12.66
CA GLU A 100 10.40 -1.82 14.04
C GLU A 100 11.46 -1.39 15.05
N GLY A 101 12.74 -1.61 14.75
CA GLY A 101 13.82 -1.51 15.73
C GLY A 101 13.72 -2.57 16.83
N ALA A 102 12.98 -3.65 16.59
CA ALA A 102 12.80 -4.76 17.52
C ALA A 102 12.54 -6.07 16.75
N GLY A 103 13.00 -7.20 17.28
CA GLY A 103 12.74 -8.50 16.67
C GLY A 103 13.00 -9.68 17.60
N SER A 104 12.47 -10.83 17.22
CA SER A 104 12.87 -12.13 17.79
C SER A 104 14.37 -12.41 17.53
N PRO A 105 14.98 -13.40 18.20
CA PRO A 105 16.34 -13.82 17.87
C PRO A 105 16.51 -14.19 16.39
N GLU A 106 15.51 -14.85 15.79
CA GLU A 106 15.56 -15.25 14.38
C GLU A 106 15.47 -14.04 13.42
N GLU A 107 14.62 -13.07 13.75
CA GLU A 107 14.47 -11.81 13.02
C GLU A 107 15.73 -10.92 13.11
N ARG A 108 16.33 -10.82 14.30
CA ARG A 108 17.60 -10.09 14.50
C ARG A 108 18.73 -10.73 13.70
N LEU A 109 18.76 -12.06 13.64
CA LEU A 109 19.70 -12.79 12.79
C LEU A 109 19.44 -12.52 11.30
N ALA A 110 18.18 -12.52 10.86
CA ALA A 110 17.80 -12.18 9.49
C ALA A 110 18.23 -10.74 9.14
N LEU A 111 18.00 -9.77 10.03
CA LEU A 111 18.45 -8.39 9.87
C LEU A 111 19.98 -8.30 9.77
N ALA A 112 20.71 -8.95 10.68
CA ALA A 112 22.16 -8.95 10.64
C ALA A 112 22.70 -9.53 9.32
N ASN A 113 22.15 -10.65 8.87
CA ASN A 113 22.47 -11.24 7.56
C ASN A 113 22.22 -10.26 6.41
N GLY A 114 21.04 -9.64 6.39
CA GLY A 114 20.65 -8.66 5.37
C GLY A 114 21.60 -7.47 5.30
N LEU A 115 21.97 -6.89 6.44
CA LEU A 115 22.91 -5.77 6.50
C LEU A 115 24.34 -6.18 6.11
N LEU A 116 24.81 -7.35 6.57
CA LEU A 116 26.15 -7.85 6.29
C LEU A 116 26.35 -8.21 4.81
N ALA A 117 25.29 -8.59 4.09
CA ALA A 117 25.35 -8.83 2.65
C ALA A 117 25.81 -7.60 1.84
N HIS A 118 25.65 -6.39 2.40
CA HIS A 118 26.12 -5.14 1.81
C HIS A 118 27.48 -4.66 2.35
N CYS A 119 28.19 -5.48 3.14
CA CYS A 119 29.52 -5.17 3.66
C CYS A 119 30.61 -5.89 2.84
N PRO A 120 31.75 -5.22 2.51
CA PRO A 120 32.86 -5.86 1.80
C PRO A 120 33.42 -7.07 2.56
N GLY A 121 33.62 -8.19 1.86
CA GLY A 121 34.28 -9.37 2.44
C GLY A 121 33.46 -10.12 3.50
N ALA A 122 32.15 -9.86 3.61
CA ALA A 122 31.29 -10.57 4.54
C ALA A 122 31.09 -12.03 4.11
N ALA A 123 31.88 -12.93 4.68
CA ALA A 123 31.56 -14.36 4.68
C ALA A 123 30.40 -14.62 5.68
N PRO A 124 29.51 -15.62 5.42
CA PRO A 124 28.40 -15.97 6.30
C PRO A 124 28.80 -16.38 7.75
N ALA A 125 30.07 -16.66 8.00
CA ALA A 125 30.52 -17.44 9.16
C ALA A 125 30.49 -16.74 10.54
N ALA A 126 30.38 -15.41 10.62
CA ALA A 126 30.56 -14.70 11.90
C ALA A 126 29.26 -14.17 12.54
N LEU A 127 28.20 -14.97 12.49
CA LEU A 127 26.94 -14.73 13.22
C LEU A 127 26.78 -15.62 14.45
N ALA A 128 27.76 -16.47 14.75
CA ALA A 128 27.72 -17.34 15.91
C ALA A 128 27.52 -16.56 17.23
N ASP A 129 28.06 -15.33 17.27
CA ASP A 129 28.02 -14.44 18.44
C ASP A 129 26.66 -13.78 18.69
N LEU A 130 25.76 -13.73 17.69
CA LEU A 130 24.38 -13.23 17.89
C LEU A 130 23.42 -14.32 18.41
N GLY A 131 23.94 -15.48 18.79
CA GLY A 131 23.17 -16.54 19.45
C GLY A 131 22.86 -17.73 18.55
N ALA A 132 23.91 -18.43 18.08
CA ALA A 132 23.83 -19.67 17.28
C ALA A 132 22.92 -20.78 17.86
N ALA A 133 22.53 -20.72 19.13
CA ALA A 133 21.81 -21.77 19.82
C ALA A 133 20.34 -21.97 19.37
N ALA A 134 19.82 -21.18 18.42
CA ALA A 134 18.42 -21.25 18.03
C ALA A 134 18.11 -21.18 16.52
N ALA A 135 19.11 -21.23 15.64
CA ALA A 135 18.91 -21.23 14.18
C ALA A 135 18.42 -22.60 13.66
N GLY A 136 17.37 -23.16 14.24
CA GLY A 136 16.48 -23.98 13.42
C GLY A 136 15.90 -23.08 12.33
N GLU A 137 15.59 -23.62 11.15
CA GLU A 137 14.71 -22.92 10.18
C GLU A 137 13.38 -22.69 10.87
N ALA A 138 13.26 -21.58 11.61
CA ALA A 138 12.00 -21.20 12.18
C ALA A 138 11.07 -20.91 10.99
N PRO A 139 9.86 -21.50 10.96
CA PRO A 139 8.99 -21.34 9.82
C PRO A 139 8.70 -19.84 9.64
N ALA A 140 9.10 -19.29 8.50
CA ALA A 140 8.79 -17.91 8.16
C ALA A 140 7.28 -17.79 7.93
N CYS A 141 6.70 -16.67 8.37
CA CYS A 141 5.33 -16.34 8.01
C CYS A 141 5.22 -16.23 6.48
N SER A 142 4.31 -16.99 5.87
CA SER A 142 4.06 -16.93 4.43
C SER A 142 2.67 -16.39 4.13
N VAL A 143 2.54 -15.81 2.94
CA VAL A 143 1.29 -15.24 2.45
C VAL A 143 1.05 -15.68 1.02
N SER A 144 -0.19 -16.09 0.74
CA SER A 144 -0.71 -16.20 -0.62
C SER A 144 -1.77 -15.11 -0.83
N VAL A 145 -1.61 -14.34 -1.90
CA VAL A 145 -2.58 -13.33 -2.35
C VAL A 145 -3.30 -13.91 -3.55
N VAL A 146 -4.62 -14.03 -3.43
CA VAL A 146 -5.47 -14.69 -4.43
C VAL A 146 -6.56 -13.72 -4.87
N HIS A 147 -6.71 -13.56 -6.18
CA HIS A 147 -7.89 -12.94 -6.75
C HIS A 147 -8.98 -14.01 -6.84
N ARG A 148 -10.13 -13.76 -6.23
CA ARG A 148 -11.27 -14.67 -6.22
C ARG A 148 -12.44 -14.01 -6.94
N ALA A 149 -12.81 -14.54 -8.10
CA ALA A 149 -14.01 -14.15 -8.82
C ALA A 149 -15.20 -14.97 -8.32
N LEU A 150 -16.24 -14.28 -7.87
CA LEU A 150 -17.52 -14.86 -7.48
C LEU A 150 -18.37 -15.06 -8.74
N LEU A 151 -18.90 -16.25 -8.96
CA LEU A 151 -19.68 -16.58 -10.16
C LEU A 151 -21.19 -16.61 -9.84
N ALA A 152 -22.02 -16.31 -10.83
CA ALA A 152 -23.48 -16.41 -10.68
C ALA A 152 -23.94 -17.85 -10.36
N ALA A 153 -23.22 -18.85 -10.89
CA ALA A 153 -23.44 -20.26 -10.63
C ALA A 153 -22.09 -20.99 -10.51
N GLY A 154 -22.00 -21.94 -9.58
CA GLY A 154 -20.80 -22.75 -9.33
C GLY A 154 -19.90 -22.18 -8.23
N ASP A 155 -18.75 -22.82 -8.05
CA ASP A 155 -17.75 -22.41 -7.06
C ASP A 155 -16.98 -21.16 -7.51
N PRO A 156 -16.49 -20.32 -6.59
CA PRO A 156 -15.64 -19.19 -6.93
C PRO A 156 -14.38 -19.62 -7.70
N ARG A 157 -13.96 -18.80 -8.66
CA ARG A 157 -12.72 -19.03 -9.40
C ARG A 157 -11.59 -18.26 -8.77
N GLU A 158 -10.55 -18.98 -8.35
CA GLU A 158 -9.37 -18.38 -7.73
C GLU A 158 -8.18 -18.32 -8.69
N THR A 159 -7.45 -17.20 -8.67
CA THR A 159 -6.20 -16.98 -9.40
C THR A 159 -5.14 -16.50 -8.42
N GLU A 160 -4.08 -17.28 -8.23
CA GLU A 160 -2.96 -16.87 -7.38
C GLU A 160 -2.19 -15.72 -8.02
N VAL A 161 -2.13 -14.61 -7.30
CA VAL A 161 -1.41 -13.41 -7.69
C VAL A 161 0.02 -13.44 -7.15
N TYR A 162 0.18 -13.89 -5.91
CA TYR A 162 1.46 -13.96 -5.20
C TYR A 162 1.45 -15.10 -4.18
N ALA A 163 2.59 -15.75 -4.00
CA ALA A 163 2.83 -16.64 -2.88
C ALA A 163 4.31 -16.53 -2.46
N GLY A 164 4.58 -16.35 -1.18
CA GLY A 164 5.94 -16.21 -0.68
C GLY A 164 6.03 -15.81 0.78
N ALA A 165 7.23 -15.46 1.23
CA ALA A 165 7.43 -14.89 2.56
C ALA A 165 6.71 -13.54 2.68
N ILE A 166 6.11 -13.27 3.83
CA ILE A 166 5.42 -12.00 4.05
C ILE A 166 6.37 -10.81 4.06
N GLY A 167 7.61 -11.00 4.53
CA GLY A 167 8.65 -9.98 4.56
C GLY A 167 8.95 -9.40 3.17
N ALA A 168 8.76 -10.16 2.10
CA ALA A 168 8.99 -9.70 0.73
C ALA A 168 7.90 -8.74 0.20
N LEU A 169 6.77 -8.61 0.90
CA LEU A 169 5.74 -7.59 0.63
C LEU A 169 6.00 -6.27 1.38
N VAL A 170 6.88 -6.26 2.39
CA VAL A 170 7.13 -5.07 3.21
C VAL A 170 7.77 -3.95 2.37
N GLY A 171 7.24 -2.74 2.50
CA GLY A 171 7.67 -1.57 1.70
C GLY A 171 7.22 -1.60 0.24
N GLY A 172 6.46 -2.62 -0.17
CA GLY A 172 5.82 -2.67 -1.47
C GLY A 172 4.66 -1.68 -1.58
N ILE A 173 4.50 -1.06 -2.75
CA ILE A 173 3.23 -0.42 -3.12
C ILE A 173 2.48 -1.46 -3.94
N HIS A 174 1.37 -1.94 -3.41
CA HIS A 174 0.53 -2.92 -4.09
C HIS A 174 -0.77 -2.28 -4.50
N SER A 175 -1.29 -2.68 -5.66
CA SER A 175 -2.56 -2.15 -6.14
C SER A 175 -3.40 -3.18 -6.88
N VAL A 176 -4.69 -2.94 -6.91
CA VAL A 176 -5.65 -3.60 -7.79
C VAL A 176 -6.36 -2.52 -8.57
N ARG A 177 -6.37 -2.64 -9.90
CA ARG A 177 -7.18 -1.82 -10.78
C ARG A 177 -8.28 -2.65 -11.40
N VAL A 178 -9.53 -2.28 -11.12
CA VAL A 178 -10.69 -2.91 -11.75
C VAL A 178 -10.94 -2.20 -13.08
N LEU A 179 -10.78 -2.91 -14.19
CA LEU A 179 -10.96 -2.34 -15.52
C LEU A 179 -12.43 -2.38 -15.94
N GLU A 180 -13.07 -3.53 -15.74
CA GLU A 180 -14.47 -3.82 -16.06
C GLU A 180 -14.88 -5.13 -15.37
N ALA A 181 -16.16 -5.54 -15.44
CA ALA A 181 -16.68 -6.70 -14.71
C ALA A 181 -15.91 -7.96 -15.10
N GLY A 182 -15.33 -8.63 -14.11
CA GLY A 182 -14.54 -9.83 -14.34
C GLY A 182 -13.14 -9.56 -14.87
N THR A 183 -12.72 -8.31 -15.05
CA THR A 183 -11.37 -7.95 -15.50
C THR A 183 -10.68 -7.00 -14.54
N SER A 184 -9.62 -7.49 -13.90
CA SER A 184 -8.78 -6.74 -12.97
C SER A 184 -7.31 -6.91 -13.26
N VAL A 185 -6.51 -5.88 -12.95
CA VAL A 185 -5.05 -5.93 -12.97
C VAL A 185 -4.56 -5.79 -11.54
N VAL A 186 -3.88 -6.81 -11.03
CA VAL A 186 -3.27 -6.81 -9.70
C VAL A 186 -1.77 -6.60 -9.84
N GLU A 187 -1.26 -5.56 -9.19
CA GLU A 187 0.16 -5.26 -9.08
C GLU A 187 0.61 -5.50 -7.64
N VAL A 188 1.50 -6.48 -7.46
CA VAL A 188 2.15 -6.74 -6.18
C VAL A 188 3.57 -6.20 -6.29
N GLY A 189 3.84 -5.07 -5.63
CA GLY A 189 5.21 -4.58 -5.43
C GLY A 189 6.00 -5.43 -4.44
N GLY A 190 7.16 -4.92 -4.01
CA GLY A 190 8.06 -5.59 -3.06
C GLY A 190 9.40 -5.95 -3.70
N GLU A 191 10.04 -7.00 -3.20
CA GLU A 191 11.36 -7.45 -3.67
C GLU A 191 11.33 -7.94 -5.12
N ALA A 192 10.27 -8.66 -5.51
CA ALA A 192 10.04 -9.16 -6.86
C ALA A 192 8.68 -8.65 -7.39
N PRO A 193 8.64 -7.41 -7.96
CA PRO A 193 7.41 -6.85 -8.46
C PRO A 193 6.74 -7.74 -9.52
N ARG A 194 5.44 -7.96 -9.37
CA ARG A 194 4.64 -8.81 -10.27
C ARG A 194 3.35 -8.10 -10.66
N GLN A 195 2.96 -8.25 -11.92
CA GLN A 195 1.67 -7.80 -12.44
C GLN A 195 0.90 -9.01 -12.99
N VAL A 196 -0.35 -9.17 -12.57
CA VAL A 196 -1.23 -10.28 -12.97
C VAL A 196 -2.54 -9.67 -13.47
N LYS A 197 -2.84 -9.89 -14.75
CA LYS A 197 -4.15 -9.57 -15.32
C LYS A 197 -5.06 -10.77 -15.17
N VAL A 198 -6.18 -10.59 -14.49
CA VAL A 198 -7.21 -11.63 -14.29
C VAL A 198 -8.42 -11.29 -15.15
N GLN A 199 -8.94 -12.30 -15.86
CA GLN A 199 -10.13 -12.20 -16.70
C GLN A 199 -11.03 -13.41 -16.47
N VAL A 200 -12.25 -13.16 -15.97
CA VAL A 200 -13.24 -14.18 -15.63
C VAL A 200 -14.60 -13.73 -16.17
N GLN A 201 -15.17 -14.54 -17.07
CA GLN A 201 -16.52 -14.32 -17.59
C GLN A 201 -17.56 -14.61 -16.51
N ASP A 202 -18.70 -13.92 -16.57
CA ASP A 202 -19.85 -14.11 -15.68
C ASP A 202 -19.56 -13.91 -14.19
N ALA A 203 -18.50 -13.17 -13.87
CA ALA A 203 -18.24 -12.72 -12.51
C ALA A 203 -19.40 -11.83 -12.04
N VAL A 204 -19.92 -12.12 -10.86
CA VAL A 204 -20.90 -11.29 -10.13
C VAL A 204 -20.25 -10.59 -8.94
N GLY A 205 -18.94 -10.71 -8.78
CA GLY A 205 -18.15 -10.02 -7.79
C GLY A 205 -16.70 -10.46 -7.83
N GLU A 206 -15.82 -9.68 -7.22
CA GLU A 206 -14.40 -9.98 -7.10
C GLU A 206 -13.91 -9.65 -5.70
N GLU A 207 -13.04 -10.51 -5.18
CA GLU A 207 -12.37 -10.37 -3.90
C GLU A 207 -10.86 -10.49 -4.10
N LEU A 208 -10.08 -9.81 -3.26
CA LEU A 208 -8.68 -10.13 -3.02
C LEU A 208 -8.56 -10.81 -1.65
N VAL A 209 -8.02 -12.01 -1.62
CA VAL A 209 -7.93 -12.87 -0.43
C VAL A 209 -6.47 -13.05 -0.06
N PHE A 210 -6.14 -12.73 1.19
CA PHE A 210 -4.81 -12.96 1.77
C PHE A 210 -4.92 -14.18 2.66
N ARG A 211 -4.14 -15.20 2.36
CA ARG A 211 -4.02 -16.41 3.17
C ARG A 211 -2.71 -16.36 3.92
N LEU A 212 -2.77 -16.07 5.21
CA LEU A 212 -1.62 -15.91 6.08
C LEU A 212 -1.34 -17.22 6.81
N ALA A 213 -0.25 -17.89 6.46
CA ALA A 213 0.22 -19.06 7.18
C ALA A 213 1.14 -18.60 8.33
N LEU A 214 0.53 -18.46 9.52
CA LEU A 214 1.23 -18.02 10.73
C LEU A 214 1.92 -19.20 11.42
N PRO A 215 3.15 -19.01 11.97
CA PRO A 215 3.83 -20.04 12.75
C PRO A 215 2.95 -20.59 13.88
N GLY A 216 2.88 -21.92 13.98
CA GLY A 216 2.12 -22.61 15.03
C GLY A 216 0.60 -22.68 14.83
N ARG A 217 0.05 -22.14 13.72
CA ARG A 217 -1.36 -22.33 13.36
C ARG A 217 -1.53 -23.44 12.33
N ALA A 218 -2.55 -24.28 12.51
CA ALA A 218 -2.83 -25.40 11.61
C ALA A 218 -3.49 -24.97 10.28
N ALA A 219 -4.30 -23.91 10.31
CA ALA A 219 -4.99 -23.37 9.15
C ALA A 219 -4.55 -21.92 8.88
N PRO A 220 -4.46 -21.50 7.61
CA PRO A 220 -4.16 -20.12 7.27
C PRO A 220 -5.31 -19.21 7.71
N LEU A 221 -4.95 -18.00 8.14
CA LEU A 221 -5.92 -16.93 8.36
C LEU A 221 -6.29 -16.33 7.00
N GLU A 222 -7.58 -16.31 6.66
CA GLU A 222 -8.07 -15.64 5.45
C GLU A 222 -8.50 -14.20 5.78
N VAL A 223 -7.89 -13.23 5.11
CA VAL A 223 -8.31 -11.84 5.09
C VAL A 223 -8.88 -11.53 3.72
N VAL A 224 -10.18 -11.29 3.67
CA VAL A 224 -10.88 -11.02 2.41
C VAL A 224 -11.08 -9.53 2.26
N ARG A 225 -10.77 -8.96 1.10
CA ARG A 225 -11.19 -7.62 0.68
C ARG A 225 -12.12 -7.77 -0.52
N GLU A 226 -13.36 -7.34 -0.38
CA GLU A 226 -14.26 -7.21 -1.51
C GLU A 226 -13.82 -6.02 -2.38
N LEU A 227 -13.61 -6.26 -3.68
CA LEU A 227 -13.29 -5.24 -4.66
C LEU A 227 -14.58 -4.65 -5.22
N TRP A 228 -15.50 -5.53 -5.61
CA TRP A 228 -16.86 -5.20 -6.01
C TRP A 228 -17.75 -6.45 -5.93
N ARG A 229 -19.07 -6.26 -5.85
CA ARG A 229 -20.05 -7.35 -5.94
C ARG A 229 -21.40 -6.83 -6.43
N ALA A 230 -21.98 -7.53 -7.41
CA ALA A 230 -23.30 -7.23 -7.94
C ALA A 230 -24.35 -7.32 -6.82
N GLY A 231 -25.09 -6.23 -6.64
CA GLY A 231 -26.13 -6.13 -5.60
C GLY A 231 -25.60 -5.93 -4.18
N ASN A 232 -24.31 -5.67 -3.98
CA ASN A 232 -23.84 -5.20 -2.68
C ASN A 232 -24.29 -3.75 -2.46
N ARG A 233 -25.05 -3.54 -1.38
CA ARG A 233 -25.63 -2.25 -0.96
C ARG A 233 -24.78 -1.51 0.09
N VAL A 234 -23.74 -2.16 0.62
CA VAL A 234 -22.82 -1.61 1.65
C VAL A 234 -21.57 -1.00 1.00
N GLY A 235 -21.53 -0.99 -0.34
CA GLY A 235 -20.58 -0.28 -1.19
C GLY A 235 -21.33 0.27 -2.40
N LEU A 236 -20.61 0.74 -3.42
CA LEU A 236 -21.26 1.24 -4.63
C LEU A 236 -21.99 0.09 -5.35
N ASP A 237 -23.31 0.25 -5.53
CA ASP A 237 -24.23 -0.72 -6.16
C ASP A 237 -23.82 -1.12 -7.58
N ALA A 238 -22.94 -0.34 -8.21
CA ALA A 238 -22.46 -0.55 -9.55
C ALA A 238 -20.95 -0.39 -9.61
N GLN A 239 -20.33 -1.33 -10.31
CA GLN A 239 -18.95 -1.27 -10.71
C GLN A 239 -18.63 0.05 -11.42
N ALA A 240 -17.54 0.67 -11.00
CA ALA A 240 -16.93 1.76 -11.73
C ALA A 240 -15.67 1.25 -12.42
N ALA A 241 -15.69 1.24 -13.76
CA ALA A 241 -14.47 1.07 -14.53
C ALA A 241 -13.45 2.13 -14.09
N GLY A 242 -12.27 1.72 -13.66
CA GLY A 242 -11.22 2.64 -13.20
C GLY A 242 -10.97 2.65 -11.69
N ASP A 243 -11.71 1.87 -10.91
CA ASP A 243 -11.45 1.74 -9.47
C ASP A 243 -10.01 1.32 -9.19
N LEU A 244 -9.40 2.02 -8.24
CA LEU A 244 -8.03 1.80 -7.83
C LEU A 244 -8.00 1.51 -6.33
N HIS A 245 -7.63 0.29 -5.98
CA HIS A 245 -7.40 -0.13 -4.61
C HIS A 245 -5.89 -0.17 -4.38
N VAL A 246 -5.41 0.54 -3.37
CA VAL A 246 -4.02 0.47 -2.92
C VAL A 246 -4.00 -0.24 -1.58
N PHE A 247 -3.06 -1.15 -1.40
CA PHE A 247 -2.89 -1.82 -0.11
C PHE A 247 -1.43 -1.90 0.30
N THR A 248 -1.23 -2.02 1.61
CA THR A 248 0.08 -2.12 2.25
C THR A 248 0.06 -3.21 3.30
N VAL A 249 1.14 -3.99 3.39
CA VAL A 249 1.30 -5.07 4.37
C VAL A 249 2.40 -4.68 5.36
N TRP A 250 2.01 -4.46 6.60
CA TRP A 250 2.90 -4.01 7.68
C TRP A 250 2.94 -5.06 8.81
N PRO A 251 3.94 -5.96 8.82
CA PRO A 251 4.18 -6.86 9.96
C PRO A 251 4.90 -6.16 11.13
N CYS A 252 5.15 -4.85 11.00
CA CYS A 252 5.97 -4.05 11.90
C CYS A 252 5.40 -2.63 12.04
N ARG A 253 6.01 -1.85 12.95
CA ARG A 253 5.72 -0.42 13.11
C ARG A 253 6.31 0.43 11.99
N VAL A 254 5.69 1.58 11.79
CA VAL A 254 6.10 2.67 10.90
C VAL A 254 6.51 3.86 11.77
N GLY A 255 7.78 3.90 12.18
CA GLY A 255 8.35 5.06 12.87
C GLY A 255 8.81 6.17 11.92
N ASP A 256 9.33 7.26 12.47
CA ASP A 256 9.86 8.42 11.71
C ASP A 256 10.87 8.02 10.63
N TYR A 257 11.78 7.11 10.96
CA TYR A 257 12.79 6.62 10.02
C TYR A 257 12.13 5.98 8.79
N VAL A 258 11.16 5.10 8.99
CA VAL A 258 10.43 4.44 7.89
C VAL A 258 9.70 5.48 7.05
N ARG A 259 9.02 6.40 7.72
CA ARG A 259 8.26 7.47 7.10
C ARG A 259 9.14 8.35 6.19
N GLU A 260 10.32 8.74 6.67
CA GLU A 260 11.31 9.52 5.91
C GLU A 260 11.84 8.75 4.70
N LYS A 261 12.25 7.48 4.90
CA LYS A 261 12.86 6.68 3.81
C LYS A 261 11.85 6.30 2.73
N GLU A 262 10.59 6.11 3.08
CA GLU A 262 9.51 5.89 2.12
C GLU A 262 9.24 7.12 1.25
N ASP A 263 9.30 8.35 1.80
CA ASP A 263 9.21 9.57 1.00
C ASP A 263 10.39 9.71 0.03
N LEU A 264 11.60 9.40 0.49
CA LEU A 264 12.79 9.37 -0.36
C LEU A 264 12.61 8.36 -1.50
N ARG A 265 12.18 7.13 -1.19
CA ARG A 265 11.90 6.09 -2.19
C ARG A 265 10.85 6.50 -3.21
N LEU A 266 9.76 7.14 -2.77
CA LEU A 266 8.72 7.64 -3.67
C LEU A 266 9.25 8.76 -4.58
N THR A 267 10.11 9.62 -4.05
CA THR A 267 10.75 10.70 -4.80
C THR A 267 11.71 10.12 -5.85
N GLU A 268 12.61 9.21 -5.46
CA GLU A 268 13.58 8.57 -6.34
C GLU A 268 12.92 7.73 -7.44
N SER A 269 11.79 7.09 -7.14
CA SER A 269 11.01 6.32 -8.13
C SER A 269 10.12 7.18 -9.03
N GLY A 270 10.07 8.52 -8.81
CA GLY A 270 9.17 9.42 -9.54
C GLY A 270 7.70 9.17 -9.25
N ARG A 271 7.37 8.45 -8.17
CA ARG A 271 5.99 8.09 -7.79
C ARG A 271 5.35 9.07 -6.81
N PHE A 272 6.12 9.96 -6.19
CA PHE A 272 5.66 10.87 -5.13
C PHE A 272 4.40 11.67 -5.50
N GLU A 273 4.36 12.23 -6.71
CA GLU A 273 3.24 13.05 -7.22
C GLU A 273 2.22 12.25 -8.05
N THR A 274 2.34 10.92 -8.09
CA THR A 274 1.37 10.08 -8.80
C THR A 274 0.14 9.81 -7.94
N PRO A 275 -1.05 9.55 -8.53
CA PRO A 275 -2.23 9.15 -7.75
C PRO A 275 -1.98 7.92 -6.87
N LEU A 276 -1.20 6.96 -7.35
CA LEU A 276 -0.80 5.78 -6.59
C LEU A 276 0.07 6.16 -5.38
N GLY A 277 1.08 7.01 -5.60
CA GLY A 277 1.95 7.50 -4.52
C GLY A 277 1.21 8.34 -3.49
N GLU A 278 0.24 9.16 -3.91
CA GLU A 278 -0.62 9.91 -2.99
C GLU A 278 -1.43 8.99 -2.07
N LEU A 279 -2.13 7.99 -2.63
CA LEU A 279 -2.92 7.04 -1.84
C LEU A 279 -2.03 6.22 -0.89
N TYR A 280 -0.85 5.80 -1.36
CA TYR A 280 0.12 5.10 -0.54
C TYR A 280 0.64 5.96 0.61
N ARG A 281 1.00 7.23 0.37
CA ARG A 281 1.44 8.14 1.44
C ARG A 281 0.36 8.35 2.49
N ARG A 282 -0.90 8.46 2.10
CA ARG A 282 -2.01 8.56 3.05
C ARG A 282 -2.13 7.32 3.95
N LEU A 283 -1.94 6.11 3.39
CA LEU A 283 -1.87 4.88 4.18
C LEU A 283 -0.66 4.87 5.12
N LEU A 284 0.50 5.34 4.64
CA LEU A 284 1.72 5.45 5.41
C LEU A 284 1.58 6.46 6.57
N ASP A 285 0.98 7.62 6.32
CA ASP A 285 0.69 8.67 7.32
C ASP A 285 -0.27 8.15 8.39
N PHE A 286 -1.30 7.41 7.98
CA PHE A 286 -2.22 6.74 8.91
C PHE A 286 -1.47 5.74 9.78
N ALA A 287 -0.72 4.81 9.17
CA ALA A 287 0.03 3.78 9.88
C ALA A 287 1.05 4.38 10.86
N HIS A 288 1.76 5.41 10.42
CA HIS A 288 2.72 6.14 11.23
C HIS A 288 2.06 6.81 12.45
N THR A 289 0.98 7.56 12.24
CA THR A 289 0.25 8.25 13.34
C THR A 289 -0.36 7.24 14.32
N SER A 290 -0.89 6.11 13.81
CA SER A 290 -1.35 4.98 14.62
C SER A 290 -0.23 4.44 15.51
N ASP A 291 0.96 4.21 14.96
CA ASP A 291 2.09 3.65 15.70
C ASP A 291 2.71 4.64 16.70
N GLU A 292 2.70 5.94 16.42
CA GLU A 292 3.04 6.97 17.40
C GLU A 292 2.09 6.96 18.59
N GLY A 293 0.78 6.84 18.31
CA GLY A 293 -0.23 6.76 19.36
C GLY A 293 -0.13 5.44 20.14
N LEU A 294 0.20 4.34 19.47
CA LEU A 294 0.49 3.06 20.11
C LEU A 294 1.66 3.16 21.08
N ALA A 295 2.74 3.85 20.70
CA ALA A 295 3.88 4.10 21.59
C ALA A 295 3.48 4.91 22.84
N LYS A 296 2.55 5.87 22.70
CA LYS A 296 2.00 6.62 23.85
C LYS A 296 1.17 5.73 24.77
N VAL A 297 0.39 4.80 24.20
CA VAL A 297 -0.35 3.80 24.98
C VAL A 297 0.61 2.89 25.75
N GLU A 298 1.63 2.35 25.11
CA GLU A 298 2.65 1.53 25.78
C GLU A 298 3.29 2.25 26.97
N ALA A 299 3.71 3.50 26.78
CA ALA A 299 4.31 4.29 27.83
C ALA A 299 3.33 4.55 29.00
N ALA A 300 2.06 4.86 28.70
CA ALA A 300 1.04 5.14 29.71
C ALA A 300 0.69 3.92 30.57
N TYR A 301 0.70 2.72 29.98
CA TYR A 301 0.33 1.48 30.66
C TYR A 301 1.52 0.62 31.08
N ALA A 302 2.76 1.06 30.81
CA ALA A 302 3.98 0.26 31.01
C ALA A 302 3.89 -1.13 30.36
N THR A 303 3.35 -1.19 29.15
CA THR A 303 3.18 -2.42 28.35
C THR A 303 4.00 -2.35 27.08
N ARG A 304 4.10 -3.47 26.36
CA ARG A 304 4.63 -3.53 25.00
C ARG A 304 3.58 -4.14 24.07
N ALA A 305 3.28 -3.44 23.00
CA ALA A 305 2.48 -3.89 21.88
C ALA A 305 3.30 -4.76 20.92
N ARG A 306 2.72 -5.87 20.48
CA ARG A 306 3.26 -6.81 19.50
C ARG A 306 2.24 -7.08 18.40
N PHE A 307 2.72 -7.11 17.17
CA PHE A 307 1.96 -7.59 16.02
C PHE A 307 2.09 -9.11 15.94
N ASP A 308 1.00 -9.82 16.23
CA ASP A 308 0.95 -11.29 16.08
C ASP A 308 0.62 -11.72 14.66
N GLN A 309 0.23 -10.76 13.83
CA GLN A 309 -0.10 -10.90 12.42
C GLN A 309 0.18 -9.55 11.71
N PRO A 310 0.36 -9.55 10.38
CA PRO A 310 0.50 -8.32 9.63
C PRO A 310 -0.75 -7.44 9.67
N ARG A 311 -0.54 -6.13 9.78
CA ARG A 311 -1.56 -5.11 9.50
C ARG A 311 -1.69 -4.95 7.98
N ILE A 312 -2.90 -5.15 7.44
CA ILE A 312 -3.18 -5.01 6.00
C ILE A 312 -4.12 -3.83 5.80
N LEU A 313 -3.55 -2.69 5.40
CA LEU A 313 -4.34 -1.48 5.20
C LEU A 313 -4.69 -1.29 3.73
N TRP A 314 -5.88 -0.76 3.49
CA TRP A 314 -6.39 -0.50 2.15
C TRP A 314 -6.90 0.92 2.03
N LEU A 315 -6.59 1.54 0.91
CA LEU A 315 -7.24 2.76 0.49
C LEU A 315 -7.75 2.59 -0.94
N SER A 316 -9.06 2.62 -1.09
CA SER A 316 -9.72 2.58 -2.40
C SER A 316 -10.02 3.98 -2.85
N ARG A 317 -9.71 4.30 -4.10
CA ARG A 317 -10.24 5.42 -4.86
C ARG A 317 -11.24 4.86 -5.86
N ILE A 318 -12.44 5.38 -5.83
CA ILE A 318 -13.56 4.84 -6.59
C ILE A 318 -14.18 5.98 -7.40
N GLU A 319 -14.51 5.76 -8.67
CA GLU A 319 -15.03 6.82 -9.56
C GLU A 319 -16.47 6.52 -10.02
N HIS A 320 -17.48 7.17 -9.43
CA HIS A 320 -18.88 6.91 -9.75
C HIS A 320 -19.58 8.19 -10.23
N ASP A 321 -20.22 8.15 -11.41
CA ASP A 321 -20.92 9.30 -12.02
C ASP A 321 -20.09 10.60 -12.07
N GLY A 322 -18.79 10.46 -12.33
CA GLY A 322 -17.84 11.59 -12.36
C GLY A 322 -17.44 12.14 -10.99
N GLN A 323 -17.91 11.52 -9.90
CA GLN A 323 -17.47 11.81 -8.53
C GLN A 323 -16.41 10.81 -8.09
N VAL A 324 -15.41 11.29 -7.35
CA VAL A 324 -14.35 10.44 -6.78
C VAL A 324 -14.64 10.21 -5.30
N GLY A 325 -14.95 8.97 -4.94
CA GLY A 325 -15.05 8.49 -3.57
C GLY A 325 -13.74 7.88 -3.06
N GLN A 326 -13.58 7.84 -1.75
CA GLN A 326 -12.50 7.11 -1.09
C GLN A 326 -13.04 6.21 0.02
N ALA A 327 -12.42 5.04 0.19
CA ALA A 327 -12.73 4.12 1.27
C ALA A 327 -11.43 3.60 1.91
N LEU A 328 -11.27 3.88 3.21
CA LEU A 328 -10.21 3.31 4.05
C LEU A 328 -10.73 2.03 4.68
N ASP A 329 -9.92 0.97 4.64
CA ASP A 329 -10.25 -0.29 5.28
C ASP A 329 -9.02 -0.78 6.08
N LEU A 330 -9.21 -0.86 7.39
CA LEU A 330 -8.19 -1.19 8.40
C LEU A 330 -8.22 -2.67 8.79
N ARG A 331 -8.56 -3.56 7.85
CA ARG A 331 -8.67 -5.00 8.11
C ARG A 331 -7.39 -5.59 8.73
N HIS A 332 -7.58 -6.32 9.83
CA HIS A 332 -6.54 -7.08 10.54
C HIS A 332 -5.43 -6.26 11.19
N ASP A 333 -5.78 -5.15 11.84
CA ASP A 333 -4.85 -4.41 12.70
C ASP A 333 -4.85 -4.91 14.17
N ASP A 334 -4.66 -6.21 14.39
CA ASP A 334 -4.66 -6.78 15.75
C ASP A 334 -3.28 -6.65 16.41
N VAL A 335 -3.25 -6.12 17.63
CA VAL A 335 -2.06 -6.01 18.47
C VAL A 335 -2.35 -6.62 19.82
N THR A 336 -1.39 -7.41 20.31
CA THR A 336 -1.40 -7.90 21.68
C THR A 336 -0.47 -7.08 22.55
N PHE A 337 -0.83 -6.94 23.83
CA PHE A 337 -0.04 -6.20 24.81
C PHE A 337 0.55 -7.15 25.84
N THR A 338 1.80 -6.93 26.22
CA THR A 338 2.43 -7.61 27.35
C THR A 338 1.93 -7.05 28.67
N GLY A 339 2.21 -7.76 29.77
CA GLY A 339 1.87 -7.34 31.14
C GLY A 339 0.73 -8.14 31.75
N ALA A 340 0.25 -7.70 32.92
CA ALA A 340 -0.89 -8.32 33.58
C ALA A 340 -2.16 -8.18 32.71
N THR A 341 -3.03 -9.20 32.73
CA THR A 341 -4.23 -9.27 31.88
C THR A 341 -5.08 -8.00 31.91
N GLU A 342 -5.25 -7.39 33.08
CA GLU A 342 -6.02 -6.15 33.24
C GLU A 342 -5.35 -4.96 32.54
N VAL A 343 -4.03 -4.80 32.71
CA VAL A 343 -3.26 -3.71 32.11
C VAL A 343 -3.21 -3.86 30.58
N ALA A 344 -2.98 -5.09 30.10
CA ALA A 344 -3.00 -5.40 28.67
C ALA A 344 -4.38 -5.12 28.06
N TRP A 345 -5.46 -5.47 28.76
CA TRP A 345 -6.82 -5.16 28.34
C TRP A 345 -7.10 -3.66 28.31
N GLN A 346 -6.65 -2.89 29.32
CA GLN A 346 -6.80 -1.44 29.33
C GLN A 346 -6.05 -0.77 28.17
N ALA A 347 -4.80 -1.20 27.92
CA ALA A 347 -4.01 -0.73 26.79
C ALA A 347 -4.68 -1.05 25.43
N ALA A 348 -5.23 -2.25 25.28
CA ALA A 348 -5.99 -2.63 24.08
C ALA A 348 -7.22 -1.74 23.85
N ASN A 349 -7.98 -1.42 24.91
CA ASN A 349 -9.10 -0.48 24.79
C ASN A 349 -8.64 0.94 24.43
N ALA A 350 -7.59 1.44 25.10
CA ALA A 350 -7.03 2.77 24.80
C ALA A 350 -6.60 2.88 23.33
N ARG A 351 -5.96 1.84 22.80
CA ARG A 351 -5.63 1.72 21.39
C ARG A 351 -6.89 1.73 20.50
N GLY A 352 -7.91 0.93 20.82
CA GLY A 352 -9.15 0.91 20.05
C GLY A 352 -9.82 2.28 19.95
N TRP A 353 -9.75 3.09 21.02
CA TRP A 353 -10.24 4.47 21.00
C TRP A 353 -9.39 5.40 20.14
N LEU A 354 -8.07 5.28 20.24
CA LEU A 354 -7.14 6.01 19.40
C LEU A 354 -7.40 5.73 17.91
N GLU A 355 -7.49 4.45 17.51
CA GLU A 355 -7.74 4.05 16.11
C GLU A 355 -9.06 4.62 15.59
N ALA A 356 -10.14 4.54 16.38
CA ALA A 356 -11.43 5.09 16.00
C ALA A 356 -11.39 6.62 15.78
N GLU A 357 -10.56 7.35 16.55
CA GLU A 357 -10.39 8.79 16.36
C GLU A 357 -9.50 9.11 15.14
N LEU A 358 -8.46 8.32 14.90
CA LEU A 358 -7.60 8.45 13.73
C LEU A 358 -8.37 8.18 12.44
N GLU A 359 -9.20 7.13 12.41
CA GLU A 359 -10.11 6.84 11.30
C GLU A 359 -11.07 8.02 11.07
N GLY A 360 -11.65 8.56 12.14
CA GLY A 360 -12.50 9.75 12.07
C GLY A 360 -11.81 10.96 11.48
N ARG A 361 -10.57 11.24 11.91
CA ARG A 361 -9.75 12.32 11.35
C ARG A 361 -9.48 12.10 9.87
N PHE A 362 -9.05 10.90 9.50
CA PHE A 362 -8.80 10.52 8.11
C PHE A 362 -10.04 10.77 7.24
N LEU A 363 -11.19 10.27 7.67
CA LEU A 363 -12.45 10.42 6.92
C LEU A 363 -12.89 11.89 6.83
N ARG A 364 -12.75 12.69 7.90
CA ARG A 364 -13.06 14.14 7.85
C ARG A 364 -12.18 14.87 6.85
N GLU A 365 -10.89 14.54 6.82
CA GLU A 365 -9.93 15.13 5.89
C GLU A 365 -10.19 14.70 4.45
N ALA A 366 -10.55 13.44 4.22
CA ALA A 366 -10.85 12.91 2.89
C ALA A 366 -12.18 13.44 2.34
N LEU A 367 -13.25 13.42 3.14
CA LEU A 367 -14.61 13.76 2.71
C LEU A 367 -14.93 15.25 2.82
N LYS A 368 -14.12 16.02 3.55
CA LYS A 368 -14.40 17.43 3.90
C LYS A 368 -15.80 17.61 4.54
N ALA A 369 -16.26 16.59 5.26
CA ALA A 369 -17.57 16.53 5.87
C ALA A 369 -17.47 16.08 7.34
N PRO A 370 -18.47 16.38 8.19
CA PRO A 370 -18.54 15.82 9.53
C PRO A 370 -18.64 14.29 9.50
N VAL A 371 -17.88 13.62 10.35
CA VAL A 371 -17.89 12.15 10.50
C VAL A 371 -18.27 11.81 11.92
N THR A 372 -19.19 10.86 12.08
CA THR A 372 -19.51 10.27 13.39
C THR A 372 -18.77 8.94 13.51
N THR A 373 -17.78 8.90 14.38
CA THR A 373 -16.98 7.68 14.63
C THR A 373 -17.64 6.80 15.69
N ALA A 374 -17.21 5.54 15.80
CA ALA A 374 -17.57 4.69 16.93
C ALA A 374 -17.24 5.39 18.26
N TRP A 375 -16.07 6.02 18.37
CA TRP A 375 -15.70 6.85 19.51
C TRP A 375 -16.74 7.94 19.82
N THR A 376 -17.15 8.71 18.82
CA THR A 376 -18.16 9.77 18.98
C THR A 376 -19.48 9.21 19.54
N VAL A 377 -19.91 8.03 19.08
CA VAL A 377 -21.11 7.36 19.58
C VAL A 377 -20.93 6.92 21.03
N PHE A 378 -19.81 6.28 21.37
CA PHE A 378 -19.54 5.80 22.72
C PHE A 378 -19.37 6.95 23.72
N GLN A 379 -18.69 8.03 23.35
CA GLN A 379 -18.53 9.22 24.17
C GLN A 379 -19.90 9.86 24.46
N ARG A 380 -20.76 10.03 23.44
CA ARG A 380 -22.13 10.52 23.65
C ARG A 380 -22.95 9.61 24.57
N LEU A 381 -22.83 8.29 24.43
CA LEU A 381 -23.50 7.33 25.32
C LEU A 381 -22.99 7.42 26.77
N GLN A 382 -21.69 7.67 26.95
CA GLN A 382 -21.08 7.86 28.26
C GLN A 382 -21.56 9.16 28.91
N ASP A 383 -21.50 10.28 28.18
CA ASP A 383 -21.90 11.61 28.69
C ASP A 383 -23.39 11.66 29.04
N THR A 384 -24.23 11.03 28.22
CA THR A 384 -25.69 11.02 28.45
C THR A 384 -26.11 10.04 29.55
N ARG A 385 -25.30 9.01 29.86
CA ARG A 385 -25.65 7.95 30.81
C ARG A 385 -24.42 7.43 31.56
N PRO A 386 -23.75 8.24 32.41
CA PRO A 386 -22.50 7.85 33.06
C PRO A 386 -22.65 6.62 33.97
N ASP A 387 -23.79 6.45 34.64
CA ASP A 387 -23.97 5.43 35.69
C ASP A 387 -24.65 4.12 35.22
N ALA A 388 -24.82 3.92 33.90
CA ALA A 388 -25.60 2.79 33.37
C ALA A 388 -24.86 1.96 32.30
N PRO A 389 -23.71 1.33 32.60
CA PRO A 389 -22.90 0.58 31.64
C PRO A 389 -23.67 -0.54 30.93
N GLY A 390 -24.45 -1.33 31.66
CA GLY A 390 -25.27 -2.39 31.06
C GLY A 390 -26.35 -1.87 30.10
N ARG A 391 -26.87 -0.66 30.35
CA ARG A 391 -27.81 -0.01 29.43
C ARG A 391 -27.09 0.50 28.18
N ARG A 392 -25.88 1.07 28.31
CA ARG A 392 -25.06 1.52 27.16
C ARG A 392 -24.77 0.36 26.20
N LEU A 393 -24.36 -0.80 26.72
CA LEU A 393 -24.11 -2.01 25.91
C LEU A 393 -25.37 -2.48 25.17
N ARG A 394 -26.52 -2.53 25.86
CA ARG A 394 -27.80 -2.88 25.21
C ARG A 394 -28.17 -1.91 24.10
N LEU A 395 -27.93 -0.60 24.30
CA LEU A 395 -28.20 0.40 23.27
C LEU A 395 -27.29 0.25 22.07
N ALA A 396 -25.98 0.10 22.29
CA ALA A 396 -25.03 -0.13 21.22
C ALA A 396 -25.39 -1.40 20.43
N GLY A 397 -25.69 -2.50 21.12
CA GLY A 397 -26.14 -3.75 20.49
C GLY A 397 -27.45 -3.60 19.72
N ALA A 398 -28.43 -2.87 20.25
CA ALA A 398 -29.69 -2.60 19.57
C ALA A 398 -29.50 -1.72 18.32
N ALA A 399 -28.65 -0.69 18.41
CA ALA A 399 -28.32 0.18 17.29
C ALA A 399 -27.58 -0.58 16.18
N LEU A 400 -26.56 -1.37 16.53
CA LEU A 400 -25.86 -2.24 15.58
C LEU A 400 -26.80 -3.27 14.95
N GLY A 401 -27.69 -3.87 15.75
CA GLY A 401 -28.70 -4.79 15.25
C GLY A 401 -29.73 -4.13 14.32
N ALA A 402 -30.08 -2.86 14.57
CA ALA A 402 -30.96 -2.09 13.69
C ALA A 402 -30.25 -1.74 12.37
N LEU A 403 -28.99 -1.28 12.44
CA LEU A 403 -28.15 -1.04 11.26
C LEU A 403 -28.05 -2.28 10.38
N ALA A 404 -27.76 -3.44 10.97
CA ALA A 404 -27.67 -4.71 10.25
C ALA A 404 -28.97 -5.14 9.55
N ARG A 405 -30.12 -4.53 9.89
CA ARG A 405 -31.44 -4.85 9.31
C ARG A 405 -31.97 -3.80 8.33
N ARG A 406 -31.29 -2.66 8.14
CA ARG A 406 -31.77 -1.61 7.23
C ARG A 406 -31.32 -1.85 5.80
N ASP A 407 -32.22 -1.59 4.87
CA ASP A 407 -31.99 -1.64 3.43
C ASP A 407 -31.54 -0.28 2.85
N ASP A 408 -31.62 0.81 3.64
CA ASP A 408 -31.44 2.21 3.20
C ASP A 408 -30.38 2.97 4.02
N TRP A 409 -29.11 2.93 3.59
CA TRP A 409 -27.97 3.40 4.39
C TRP A 409 -27.66 4.90 4.32
N ARG A 410 -28.55 5.74 3.80
CA ARG A 410 -28.21 7.13 3.45
C ARG A 410 -28.10 8.09 4.63
N GLU A 411 -28.70 7.79 5.79
CA GLU A 411 -28.55 8.61 7.00
C GLU A 411 -28.96 7.82 8.26
N VAL A 412 -28.14 7.85 9.31
CA VAL A 412 -28.49 7.25 10.62
C VAL A 412 -28.50 8.37 11.65
N ARG A 413 -29.68 8.70 12.19
CA ARG A 413 -29.80 9.73 13.22
C ARG A 413 -29.99 9.10 14.60
N PHE A 414 -29.15 9.51 15.55
CA PHE A 414 -29.31 9.14 16.95
C PHE A 414 -30.18 10.19 17.64
N GLU A 415 -31.48 9.96 17.70
CA GLU A 415 -32.35 10.77 18.54
C GLU A 415 -32.35 10.20 19.95
N ALA A 416 -31.87 11.00 20.92
CA ALA A 416 -32.03 10.71 22.34
C ALA A 416 -33.50 10.92 22.73
N GLY A 417 -34.39 10.04 22.27
CA GLY A 417 -35.78 10.03 22.66
C GLY A 417 -35.88 9.82 24.17
N GLY A 418 -36.39 10.82 24.87
CA GLY A 418 -36.82 10.69 26.25
C GLY A 418 -38.07 9.83 26.31
N SER A 419 -37.93 8.50 26.26
CA SER A 419 -39.01 7.61 26.65
C SER A 419 -38.85 7.20 28.11
N ALA A 420 -39.99 7.08 28.79
CA ALA A 420 -40.11 6.56 30.14
C ALA A 420 -39.40 5.19 30.27
N GLU A 421 -38.97 4.85 31.49
CA GLU A 421 -38.28 3.60 31.79
C GLU A 421 -38.96 2.39 31.10
N GLY A 422 -38.25 1.74 30.18
CA GLY A 422 -38.67 0.46 29.60
C GLY A 422 -38.73 0.41 28.07
N GLU A 423 -38.82 1.55 27.36
CA GLU A 423 -38.84 1.50 25.89
C GLU A 423 -37.42 1.50 25.29
N PRO A 424 -37.14 0.65 24.28
CA PRO A 424 -35.93 0.75 23.50
C PRO A 424 -35.92 2.10 22.75
N PRO A 425 -34.77 2.79 22.64
CA PRO A 425 -34.71 4.01 21.86
C PRO A 425 -35.05 3.72 20.40
N ARG A 426 -35.72 4.68 19.77
CA ARG A 426 -35.98 4.66 18.35
C ARG A 426 -34.70 5.05 17.61
N VAL A 427 -34.32 4.23 16.65
CA VAL A 427 -33.31 4.57 15.63
C VAL A 427 -34.12 4.99 14.41
N THR A 428 -33.99 6.25 13.99
CA THR A 428 -34.64 6.80 12.78
C THR A 428 -33.68 6.89 11.62
#